data_AF-A0A1T2XMD3-F1
#
_entry.id   AF-A0A1T2XMD3-F1
#
_cell.length_a   1.000
_cell.length_b   1.000
_cell.length_c   1.000
_cell.angle_alpha   90.00
_cell.angle_beta   90.00
_cell.angle_gamma   90.00
#
_symmetry.space_group_name_H-M   'P 1'
#
loop_
_entity.id
_entity.type
_entity.pdbx_description
1 polymer ?
#
loop_
_entity_poly.entity_id
_entity_poly.type
_entity_poly.pdbx_seq_one_letter_code
_entity_poly.pdbx_strand_id
1 'polypeptide(L)'
;MRDFDQLWDYHHPNETEQRFNRLLAEVEHVQDPCYIAELLTQIARTQGLQMKFSEAHDTLNRVETLLTEDMPAAKIRYFLERGRVYNSSSQQAAAIPYFLQAWELGVQTGEEDYAVDAAHMLGIAEATPEQRMAWNLKALALAERSLKANRWLGSLYNNIGWAQVDAGNLDEALNLFERAFEFRKSQGKPEPIFIAKWSIAKVLRLMHRTQESLEIQMDLLRESEQIANPDGYVNEEIGECLLLLHRNMEAQPYFSRAYELLSLDSWLIKNEPDRMVRLKELAGLS
;
A
#
# COMPACT_ATOMS: atom_id res chain seq x y z
N MET A 1 -15.37 9.20 9.70
CA MET A 1 -15.43 9.07 8.23
C MET A 1 -16.61 9.90 7.74
N ARG A 2 -16.40 10.73 6.73
CA ARG A 2 -17.45 11.57 6.13
C ARG A 2 -18.19 10.77 5.07
N ASP A 3 -19.41 11.20 4.76
CA ASP A 3 -20.25 10.59 3.71
C ASP A 3 -19.58 10.63 2.34
N PHE A 4 -18.92 11.75 2.01
CA PHE A 4 -18.20 11.90 0.74
C PHE A 4 -17.01 10.96 0.59
N ASP A 5 -16.47 10.37 1.67
CA ASP A 5 -15.35 9.42 1.58
C ASP A 5 -15.74 8.18 0.75
N GLN A 6 -17.05 7.90 0.61
CA GLN A 6 -17.58 6.79 -0.21
C GLN A 6 -17.60 7.11 -1.72
N LEU A 7 -17.41 8.36 -2.13
CA LEU A 7 -17.45 8.77 -3.54
C LEU A 7 -16.11 8.56 -4.26
N TRP A 8 -15.07 8.17 -3.52
CA TRP A 8 -13.72 7.94 -4.04
C TRP A 8 -13.66 6.82 -5.08
N ASP A 9 -13.10 7.14 -6.23
CA ASP A 9 -12.49 6.17 -7.14
C ASP A 9 -11.03 6.57 -7.39
N TYR A 10 -10.11 5.81 -6.79
CA TYR A 10 -8.68 6.06 -6.87
C TYR A 10 -8.10 5.80 -8.27
N HIS A 11 -8.79 5.02 -9.12
CA HIS A 11 -8.36 4.79 -10.51
C HIS A 11 -8.77 5.95 -11.44
N HIS A 12 -9.78 6.73 -11.05
CA HIS A 12 -10.29 7.87 -11.82
C HIS A 12 -10.30 9.14 -10.95
N PRO A 13 -9.13 9.66 -10.55
CA PRO A 13 -9.05 10.81 -9.64
C PRO A 13 -9.68 12.07 -10.23
N ASN A 14 -9.65 12.25 -11.56
CA ASN A 14 -10.32 13.34 -12.27
C ASN A 14 -11.85 13.29 -12.15
N GLU A 15 -12.46 12.09 -12.22
CA GLU A 15 -13.91 11.94 -12.04
C GLU A 15 -14.31 12.15 -10.58
N THR A 16 -13.49 11.66 -9.65
CA THR A 16 -13.68 11.89 -8.22
C THR A 16 -13.63 13.39 -7.91
N GLU A 17 -12.66 14.13 -8.48
CA GLU A 17 -12.57 15.59 -8.37
C GLU A 17 -13.88 16.28 -8.83
N GLN A 18 -14.43 15.88 -9.98
CA GLN A 18 -15.68 16.45 -10.49
C GLN A 18 -16.88 16.15 -9.59
N ARG A 19 -16.93 14.97 -8.95
CA ARG A 19 -17.98 14.63 -7.98
C ARG A 19 -17.87 15.50 -6.73
N PHE A 20 -16.66 15.65 -6.18
CA PHE A 20 -16.44 16.51 -5.02
C PHE A 20 -16.71 17.99 -5.30
N ASN A 21 -16.35 18.50 -6.47
CA ASN A 21 -16.66 19.89 -6.84
C ASN A 21 -18.17 20.15 -6.98
N ARG A 22 -18.93 19.18 -7.50
CA ARG A 22 -20.41 19.28 -7.53
C ARG A 22 -20.98 19.30 -6.12
N LEU A 23 -20.53 18.39 -5.26
CA LEU A 23 -20.95 18.36 -3.87
C LEU A 23 -20.58 19.65 -3.14
N LEU A 24 -19.39 20.20 -3.38
CA LEU A 24 -18.95 21.48 -2.82
C LEU A 24 -19.92 22.60 -3.16
N ALA A 25 -20.36 22.70 -4.42
CA ALA A 25 -21.33 23.71 -4.87
C ALA A 25 -22.71 23.55 -4.21
N GLU A 26 -23.11 22.32 -3.88
CA GLU A 26 -24.38 22.05 -3.19
C GLU A 26 -24.34 22.46 -1.70
N VAL A 27 -23.20 22.22 -1.02
CA VAL A 27 -23.06 22.44 0.43
C VAL A 27 -22.55 23.84 0.80
N GLU A 28 -22.04 24.62 -0.15
CA GLU A 28 -21.48 25.96 0.10
C GLU A 28 -22.53 26.92 0.72
N HIS A 29 -23.81 26.74 0.38
CA HIS A 29 -24.92 27.50 0.95
C HIS A 29 -25.29 27.10 2.38
N VAL A 30 -24.90 25.91 2.83
CA VAL A 30 -25.25 25.34 4.14
C VAL A 30 -24.35 25.86 5.27
N GLN A 31 -23.23 26.53 4.92
CA GLN A 31 -22.28 27.16 5.85
C GLN A 31 -21.81 26.23 6.99
N ASP A 32 -21.36 25.01 6.65
CA ASP A 32 -20.60 24.15 7.56
C ASP A 32 -19.09 24.23 7.20
N PRO A 33 -18.31 25.12 7.85
CA PRO A 33 -16.90 25.30 7.49
C PRO A 33 -16.06 24.05 7.72
N CYS A 34 -16.42 23.21 8.70
CA CYS A 34 -15.70 21.99 9.01
C CYS A 34 -15.90 20.96 7.89
N TYR A 35 -17.14 20.76 7.45
CA TYR A 35 -17.45 19.89 6.30
C TYR A 35 -16.77 20.39 5.02
N ILE A 36 -16.86 21.70 4.74
CA ILE A 36 -16.26 22.31 3.55
C ILE A 36 -14.74 22.16 3.58
N ALA A 37 -14.09 22.41 4.73
CA ALA A 37 -12.65 22.23 4.88
C ALA A 37 -12.23 20.78 4.60
N GLU A 38 -12.89 19.80 5.21
CA GLU A 38 -12.58 18.39 4.96
C GLU A 38 -12.81 17.98 3.50
N LEU A 39 -13.91 18.42 2.87
CA LEU A 39 -14.17 18.14 1.44
C LEU A 39 -13.09 18.75 0.53
N LEU A 40 -12.69 19.99 0.79
CA LEU A 40 -11.61 20.66 0.05
C LEU A 40 -10.26 19.94 0.20
N THR A 41 -9.96 19.33 1.35
CA THR A 41 -8.74 18.49 1.46
C THR A 41 -8.81 17.30 0.50
N GLN A 42 -9.98 16.69 0.29
CA GLN A 42 -10.12 15.57 -0.64
C GLN A 42 -10.07 16.02 -2.10
N ILE A 43 -10.54 17.23 -2.42
CA ILE A 43 -10.33 17.85 -3.74
C ILE A 43 -8.84 18.08 -3.99
N ALA A 44 -8.10 18.60 -3.01
CA ALA A 44 -6.65 18.75 -3.15
C ALA A 44 -5.95 17.40 -3.34
N ARG A 45 -6.42 16.34 -2.67
CA ARG A 45 -5.91 14.97 -2.84
C ARG A 45 -6.11 14.47 -4.27
N THR A 46 -7.30 14.66 -4.86
CA THR A 46 -7.54 14.25 -6.25
C THR A 46 -6.69 15.04 -7.24
N GLN A 47 -6.47 16.33 -6.99
CA GLN A 47 -5.57 17.18 -7.80
C GLN A 47 -4.11 16.70 -7.70
N GLY A 48 -3.64 16.36 -6.50
CA GLY A 48 -2.30 15.80 -6.29
C GLY A 48 -2.07 14.49 -7.04
N LEU A 49 -3.06 13.58 -7.04
CA LEU A 49 -3.00 12.33 -7.81
C LEU A 49 -2.97 12.56 -9.34
N GLN A 50 -3.51 13.69 -9.80
CA GLN A 50 -3.43 14.12 -11.20
C GLN A 50 -2.17 14.94 -11.52
N MET A 51 -1.23 15.06 -10.58
CA MET A 51 -0.03 15.90 -10.67
C MET A 51 -0.31 17.41 -10.85
N LYS A 52 -1.53 17.86 -10.53
CA LYS A 52 -1.93 19.28 -10.54
C LYS A 52 -1.50 19.98 -9.25
N PHE A 53 -0.19 19.98 -8.97
CA PHE A 53 0.33 20.36 -7.64
C PHE A 53 0.05 21.82 -7.26
N SER A 54 0.08 22.75 -8.23
CA SER A 54 -0.26 24.16 -7.98
C SER A 54 -1.72 24.31 -7.56
N GLU A 55 -2.65 23.69 -8.30
CA GLU A 55 -4.09 23.72 -7.99
C GLU A 55 -4.39 23.08 -6.63
N ALA A 56 -3.69 21.99 -6.29
CA ALA A 56 -3.79 21.35 -4.99
C ALA A 56 -3.34 22.28 -3.86
N HIS A 57 -2.23 23.00 -4.04
CA HIS A 57 -1.78 23.99 -3.06
C HIS A 57 -2.74 25.18 -2.93
N ASP A 58 -3.32 25.67 -4.03
CA ASP A 58 -4.31 26.76 -4.00
C ASP A 58 -5.59 26.33 -3.25
N THR A 59 -6.03 25.10 -3.48
CA THR A 59 -7.17 24.50 -2.78
C THR A 59 -6.87 24.35 -1.29
N LEU A 60 -5.67 23.91 -0.92
CA LEU A 60 -5.24 23.81 0.48
C LEU A 60 -5.04 25.17 1.15
N ASN A 61 -4.66 26.21 0.40
CA ASN A 61 -4.63 27.59 0.93
C ASN A 61 -6.04 28.03 1.31
N ARG A 62 -7.07 27.67 0.51
CA ARG A 62 -8.47 27.91 0.88
C ARG A 62 -8.85 27.14 2.14
N VAL A 63 -8.46 25.86 2.28
CA VAL A 63 -8.70 25.08 3.51
C VAL A 63 -8.14 25.81 4.73
N GLU A 64 -6.89 26.27 4.67
CA GLU A 64 -6.20 26.94 5.78
C GLU A 64 -6.97 28.15 6.31
N THR A 65 -7.64 28.91 5.44
CA THR A 65 -8.47 30.06 5.86
C THR A 65 -9.75 29.68 6.62
N LEU A 66 -10.20 28.43 6.51
CA LEU A 66 -11.42 27.92 7.15
C LEU A 66 -11.15 27.22 8.49
N LEU A 67 -9.90 26.84 8.77
CA LEU A 67 -9.55 26.03 9.94
C LEU A 67 -9.63 26.84 11.24
N THR A 68 -10.26 26.24 12.24
CA THR A 68 -10.32 26.74 13.63
C THR A 68 -9.82 25.67 14.61
N GLU A 69 -9.51 26.06 15.85
CA GLU A 69 -8.94 25.16 16.87
C GLU A 69 -9.82 23.94 17.20
N ASP A 70 -11.13 24.06 17.07
CA ASP A 70 -12.14 23.03 17.35
C ASP A 70 -12.38 22.06 16.18
N MET A 71 -11.53 22.07 15.13
CA MET A 71 -11.63 21.19 13.96
C MET A 71 -10.44 20.24 13.81
N PRO A 72 -10.19 19.33 14.77
CA PRO A 72 -8.99 18.50 14.75
C PRO A 72 -8.92 17.60 13.51
N ALA A 73 -10.02 16.96 13.12
CA ALA A 73 -10.06 16.11 11.92
C ALA A 73 -9.72 16.89 10.64
N ALA A 74 -10.28 18.09 10.45
CA ALA A 74 -10.00 18.94 9.29
C ALA A 74 -8.54 19.41 9.26
N LYS A 75 -7.98 19.81 10.41
CA LYS A 75 -6.57 20.18 10.54
C LYS A 75 -5.63 19.02 10.20
N ILE A 76 -5.91 17.82 10.72
CA ILE A 76 -5.11 16.64 10.43
C ILE A 76 -5.17 16.30 8.93
N ARG A 77 -6.36 16.31 8.32
CA ARG A 77 -6.49 16.10 6.86
C ARG A 77 -5.74 17.17 6.07
N TYR A 78 -5.83 18.45 6.47
CA TYR A 78 -5.06 19.53 5.82
C TYR A 78 -3.56 19.23 5.83
N PHE A 79 -3.00 18.87 6.98
CA PHE A 79 -1.60 18.54 7.10
C PHE A 79 -1.22 17.30 6.27
N LEU A 80 -2.02 16.23 6.31
CA LEU A 80 -1.82 15.04 5.48
C LEU A 80 -1.78 15.39 3.99
N GLU A 81 -2.76 16.15 3.50
CA GLU A 81 -2.86 16.43 2.08
C GLU A 81 -1.82 17.46 1.62
N ARG A 82 -1.49 18.47 2.45
CA ARG A 82 -0.36 19.39 2.16
C ARG A 82 0.97 18.63 2.09
N GLY A 83 1.22 17.75 3.06
CA GLY A 83 2.40 16.89 3.04
C GLY A 83 2.44 15.99 1.81
N ARG A 84 1.30 15.38 1.41
CA ARG A 84 1.23 14.55 0.19
C ARG A 84 1.56 15.34 -1.07
N VAL A 85 1.06 16.56 -1.24
CA VAL A 85 1.37 17.38 -2.41
C VAL A 85 2.87 17.70 -2.50
N TYR A 86 3.51 18.04 -1.38
CA TYR A 86 4.97 18.22 -1.34
C TYR A 86 5.71 16.91 -1.64
N ASN A 87 5.31 15.80 -1.03
CA ASN A 87 5.96 14.51 -1.24
C ASN A 87 5.85 14.03 -2.70
N SER A 88 4.66 14.10 -3.30
CA SER A 88 4.41 13.70 -4.69
C SER A 88 5.08 14.63 -5.70
N SER A 89 5.36 15.89 -5.34
CA SER A 89 6.16 16.81 -6.14
C SER A 89 7.67 16.72 -5.87
N SER A 90 8.13 15.62 -5.25
CA SER A 90 9.55 15.35 -4.93
C SER A 90 10.19 16.37 -3.97
N GLN A 91 9.39 16.92 -3.05
CA GLN A 91 9.83 17.86 -2.01
C GLN A 91 9.63 17.24 -0.61
N GLN A 92 10.22 16.06 -0.38
CA GLN A 92 10.03 15.29 0.86
C GLN A 92 10.39 16.07 2.13
N ALA A 93 11.47 16.85 2.10
CA ALA A 93 11.88 17.69 3.23
C ALA A 93 10.80 18.72 3.63
N ALA A 94 10.04 19.24 2.67
CA ALA A 94 8.92 20.14 2.93
C ALA A 94 7.66 19.39 3.41
N ALA A 95 7.52 18.11 3.06
CA ALA A 95 6.39 17.27 3.46
C ALA A 95 6.46 16.82 4.93
N ILE A 96 7.66 16.48 5.40
CA ILE A 96 7.89 15.88 6.73
C ILE A 96 7.25 16.71 7.87
N PRO A 97 7.45 18.04 7.97
CA PRO A 97 6.84 18.84 9.03
C PRO A 97 5.32 18.71 9.09
N TYR A 98 4.64 18.66 7.94
CA TYR A 98 3.20 18.49 7.90
C TYR A 98 2.77 17.11 8.38
N PHE A 99 3.45 16.05 7.98
CA PHE A 99 3.12 14.71 8.49
C PHE A 99 3.39 14.58 9.99
N LEU A 100 4.43 15.23 10.53
CA LEU A 100 4.68 15.28 11.98
C LEU A 100 3.53 15.98 12.71
N GLN A 101 3.08 17.13 12.21
CA GLN A 101 1.93 17.84 12.78
C GLN A 101 0.65 17.01 12.73
N ALA A 102 0.40 16.29 11.62
CA ALA A 102 -0.72 15.36 11.49
C ALA A 102 -0.66 14.21 12.51
N TRP A 103 0.54 13.61 12.69
CA TRP A 103 0.77 12.56 13.68
C TRP A 103 0.51 13.04 15.11
N GLU A 104 1.15 14.14 15.49
CA GLU A 104 1.06 14.69 16.85
C GLU A 104 -0.38 15.05 17.21
N LEU A 105 -1.06 15.78 16.32
CA LEU A 105 -2.45 16.17 16.54
C LEU A 105 -3.37 14.95 16.57
N GLY A 106 -3.19 13.99 15.65
CA GLY A 106 -4.00 12.77 15.61
C GLY A 106 -3.86 11.91 16.87
N VAL A 107 -2.64 11.77 17.41
CA VAL A 107 -2.41 11.09 18.69
C VAL A 107 -3.05 11.88 19.84
N GLN A 108 -2.87 13.21 19.87
CA GLN A 108 -3.38 14.06 20.94
C GLN A 108 -4.91 14.05 21.02
N THR A 109 -5.61 14.02 19.89
CA THR A 109 -7.08 14.11 19.82
C THR A 109 -7.77 12.75 19.72
N GLY A 110 -7.01 11.65 19.73
CA GLY A 110 -7.57 10.30 19.61
C GLY A 110 -8.11 9.95 18.21
N GLU A 111 -7.63 10.67 17.19
CA GLU A 111 -7.92 10.43 15.77
C GLU A 111 -6.90 9.43 15.19
N GLU A 112 -6.87 8.25 15.79
CA GLU A 112 -5.83 7.24 15.59
C GLU A 112 -5.70 6.78 14.13
N ASP A 113 -6.80 6.78 13.38
CA ASP A 113 -6.80 6.41 11.97
C ASP A 113 -5.99 7.39 11.11
N TYR A 114 -6.11 8.70 11.35
CA TYR A 114 -5.29 9.70 10.67
C TYR A 114 -3.87 9.74 11.21
N ALA A 115 -3.67 9.48 12.50
CA ALA A 115 -2.32 9.36 13.05
C ALA A 115 -1.56 8.20 12.36
N VAL A 116 -2.18 7.02 12.22
CA VAL A 116 -1.55 5.91 11.49
C VAL A 116 -1.25 6.29 10.03
N ASP A 117 -2.15 7.01 9.35
CA ASP A 117 -1.87 7.53 8.01
C ASP A 117 -0.64 8.46 7.99
N ALA A 118 -0.55 9.38 8.95
CA ALA A 118 0.59 10.30 9.05
C ALA A 118 1.92 9.58 9.30
N ALA A 119 1.94 8.61 10.22
CA ALA A 119 3.14 7.80 10.46
C ALA A 119 3.50 6.94 9.25
N HIS A 120 2.52 6.38 8.54
CA HIS A 120 2.77 5.69 7.27
C HIS A 120 3.39 6.62 6.22
N MET A 121 2.91 7.87 6.11
CA MET A 121 3.50 8.85 5.20
C MET A 121 4.92 9.26 5.59
N LEU A 122 5.24 9.36 6.88
CA LEU A 122 6.61 9.54 7.36
C LEU A 122 7.50 8.33 7.03
N GLY A 123 6.94 7.12 7.15
CA GLY A 123 7.56 5.87 6.72
C GLY A 123 7.92 5.82 5.22
N ILE A 124 7.35 6.72 4.41
CA ILE A 124 7.68 6.89 2.99
C ILE A 124 8.64 8.07 2.78
N ALA A 125 8.37 9.21 3.43
CA ALA A 125 9.04 10.48 3.14
C ALA A 125 10.42 10.65 3.77
N GLU A 126 10.70 9.92 4.87
CA GLU A 126 11.95 10.07 5.60
C GLU A 126 13.19 9.66 4.80
N ALA A 127 14.31 10.32 5.08
CA ALA A 127 15.51 10.26 4.26
C ALA A 127 16.26 8.92 4.37
N THR A 128 16.24 8.30 5.55
CA THR A 128 17.02 7.09 5.85
C THR A 128 16.12 5.87 6.02
N PRO A 129 16.58 4.66 5.61
CA PRO A 129 15.86 3.40 5.87
C PRO A 129 15.50 3.22 7.36
N GLU A 130 16.38 3.62 8.27
CA GLU A 130 16.19 3.49 9.71
C GLU A 130 15.03 4.36 10.21
N GLN A 131 14.96 5.62 9.76
CA GLN A 131 13.84 6.51 10.11
C GLN A 131 12.54 6.04 9.50
N ARG A 132 12.56 5.62 8.22
CA ARG A 132 11.38 5.05 7.56
C ARG A 132 10.83 3.84 8.32
N MET A 133 11.71 2.92 8.71
CA MET A 133 11.34 1.75 9.52
C MET A 133 10.80 2.16 10.90
N ALA A 134 11.45 3.10 11.59
CA ALA A 134 10.99 3.57 12.89
C ALA A 134 9.55 4.13 12.84
N TRP A 135 9.20 4.85 11.78
CA TRP A 135 7.83 5.35 11.57
C TRP A 135 6.85 4.25 11.21
N ASN A 136 7.22 3.32 10.34
CA ASN A 136 6.38 2.17 10.03
C ASN A 136 6.06 1.34 11.28
N LEU A 137 7.04 1.11 12.16
CA LEU A 137 6.82 0.41 13.43
C LEU A 137 5.92 1.19 14.40
N LYS A 138 6.05 2.53 14.45
CA LYS A 138 5.10 3.38 15.22
C LYS A 138 3.68 3.29 14.67
N ALA A 139 3.52 3.34 13.35
CA ALA A 139 2.23 3.18 12.68
C ALA A 139 1.60 1.82 13.01
N LEU A 140 2.39 0.74 12.93
CA LEU A 140 1.95 -0.61 13.25
C LEU A 140 1.52 -0.74 14.70
N ALA A 141 2.36 -0.31 15.65
CA ALA A 141 2.04 -0.40 17.08
C ALA A 141 0.76 0.37 17.45
N LEU A 142 0.49 1.52 16.79
CA LEU A 142 -0.76 2.24 16.98
C LEU A 142 -1.95 1.53 16.34
N ALA A 143 -1.80 0.99 15.13
CA ALA A 143 -2.85 0.26 14.43
C ALA A 143 -3.26 -1.03 15.14
N GLU A 144 -2.32 -1.72 15.81
CA GLU A 144 -2.60 -2.95 16.54
C GLU A 144 -3.45 -2.75 17.80
N ARG A 145 -3.25 -1.63 18.49
CA ARG A 145 -3.99 -1.31 19.72
C ARG A 145 -5.29 -0.54 19.47
N SER A 146 -5.54 -0.11 18.24
CA SER A 146 -6.69 0.73 17.86
C SER A 146 -7.65 0.00 16.93
N LEU A 147 -8.87 -0.25 17.42
CA LEU A 147 -9.95 -0.74 16.55
C LEU A 147 -10.33 0.28 15.46
N LYS A 148 -10.07 1.59 15.68
CA LYS A 148 -10.36 2.65 14.70
C LYS A 148 -9.36 2.66 13.54
N ALA A 149 -8.11 2.24 13.79
CA ALA A 149 -7.04 2.27 12.81
C ALA A 149 -6.66 0.88 12.27
N ASN A 150 -7.33 -0.20 12.72
CA ASN A 150 -6.99 -1.57 12.34
C ASN A 150 -7.07 -1.83 10.82
N ARG A 151 -7.78 -0.99 10.05
CA ARG A 151 -7.85 -1.07 8.58
C ARG A 151 -6.47 -1.00 7.92
N TRP A 152 -5.51 -0.36 8.58
CA TRP A 152 -4.12 -0.21 8.12
C TRP A 152 -3.25 -1.44 8.36
N LEU A 153 -3.64 -2.35 9.28
CA LEU A 153 -2.81 -3.49 9.66
C LEU A 153 -2.35 -4.31 8.45
N GLY A 154 -3.29 -4.59 7.54
CA GLY A 154 -2.99 -5.40 6.38
C GLY A 154 -1.97 -4.79 5.41
N SER A 155 -1.93 -3.46 5.25
CA SER A 155 -0.90 -2.80 4.42
C SER A 155 0.41 -2.62 5.18
N LEU A 156 0.34 -2.29 6.48
CA LEU A 156 1.52 -2.14 7.32
C LEU A 156 2.29 -3.45 7.48
N TYR A 157 1.60 -4.57 7.75
CA TYR A 157 2.25 -5.88 7.80
C TYR A 157 2.95 -6.23 6.51
N ASN A 158 2.30 -6.00 5.36
CA ASN A 158 2.88 -6.30 4.07
C ASN A 158 4.13 -5.44 3.79
N ASN A 159 4.02 -4.13 3.98
CA ASN A 159 5.10 -3.20 3.65
C ASN A 159 6.31 -3.38 4.58
N ILE A 160 6.07 -3.57 5.89
CA ILE A 160 7.14 -3.84 6.86
C ILE A 160 7.74 -5.22 6.59
N GLY A 161 6.91 -6.23 6.29
CA GLY A 161 7.37 -7.58 5.94
C GLY A 161 8.37 -7.57 4.79
N TRP A 162 8.06 -6.90 3.68
CA TRP A 162 8.99 -6.77 2.55
C TRP A 162 10.25 -5.98 2.90
N ALA A 163 10.13 -4.90 3.67
CA ALA A 163 11.30 -4.16 4.13
C ALA A 163 12.23 -5.01 5.03
N GLN A 164 11.68 -5.94 5.81
CA GLN A 164 12.48 -6.90 6.59
C GLN A 164 13.12 -7.98 5.71
N VAL A 165 12.45 -8.41 4.64
CA VAL A 165 13.05 -9.29 3.62
C VAL A 165 14.28 -8.62 2.99
N ASP A 166 14.14 -7.36 2.56
CA ASP A 166 15.24 -6.60 1.94
C ASP A 166 16.41 -6.37 2.91
N ALA A 167 16.12 -6.26 4.21
CA ALA A 167 17.12 -6.17 5.26
C ALA A 167 17.74 -7.53 5.66
N GLY A 168 17.25 -8.65 5.12
CA GLY A 168 17.70 -10.01 5.45
C GLY A 168 17.14 -10.56 6.78
N ASN A 169 16.21 -9.86 7.42
CA ASN A 169 15.59 -10.26 8.69
C ASN A 169 14.39 -11.20 8.43
N LEU A 170 14.68 -12.38 7.89
CA LEU A 170 13.65 -13.29 7.38
C LEU A 170 12.67 -13.82 8.45
N ASP A 171 13.14 -14.06 9.68
CA ASP A 171 12.26 -14.50 10.78
C ASP A 171 11.21 -13.44 11.14
N GLU A 172 11.61 -12.18 11.20
CA GLU A 172 10.69 -11.06 11.47
C GLU A 172 9.72 -10.85 10.30
N ALA A 173 10.21 -10.96 9.07
CA ALA A 173 9.36 -10.91 7.88
C ALA A 173 8.28 -12.01 7.90
N LEU A 174 8.67 -13.25 8.23
CA LEU A 174 7.74 -14.38 8.34
C LEU A 174 6.67 -14.09 9.39
N ASN A 175 7.06 -13.63 10.58
CA ASN A 175 6.10 -13.27 11.65
C ASN A 175 5.08 -12.21 11.18
N LEU A 176 5.55 -11.17 10.49
CA LEU A 176 4.69 -10.12 9.96
C LEU A 176 3.71 -10.64 8.91
N PHE A 177 4.15 -11.50 8.00
CA PHE A 177 3.27 -12.09 6.98
C PHE A 177 2.26 -13.09 7.56
N GLU A 178 2.63 -13.86 8.59
CA GLU A 178 1.68 -14.72 9.32
C GLU A 178 0.59 -13.91 10.01
N ARG A 179 0.96 -12.78 10.63
CA ARG A 179 0.00 -11.83 11.22
C ARG A 179 -0.86 -11.15 10.15
N ALA A 180 -0.28 -10.84 8.99
CA ALA A 180 -1.04 -10.35 7.84
C ALA A 180 -2.09 -11.37 7.41
N PHE A 181 -1.71 -12.64 7.29
CA PHE A 181 -2.59 -13.72 6.90
C PHE A 181 -3.78 -13.88 7.87
N GLU A 182 -3.53 -13.96 9.18
CA GLU A 182 -4.62 -14.08 10.17
C GLU A 182 -5.53 -12.85 10.15
N PHE A 183 -4.97 -11.65 10.00
CA PHE A 183 -5.76 -10.43 9.84
C PHE A 183 -6.63 -10.47 8.57
N ARG A 184 -6.06 -10.80 7.40
CA ARG A 184 -6.82 -10.87 6.13
C ARG A 184 -7.87 -11.98 6.14
N LYS A 185 -7.58 -13.10 6.78
CA LYS A 185 -8.51 -14.20 6.98
C LYS A 185 -9.73 -13.76 7.80
N SER A 186 -9.53 -12.96 8.85
CA SER A 186 -10.65 -12.38 9.62
C SER A 186 -11.53 -11.42 8.80
N GLN A 187 -10.97 -10.80 7.75
CA GLN A 187 -11.71 -9.93 6.83
C GLN A 187 -12.46 -10.71 5.73
N GLY A 188 -12.14 -11.98 5.52
CA GLY A 188 -12.82 -12.86 4.56
C GLY A 188 -12.65 -12.50 3.08
N LYS A 189 -11.66 -11.66 2.72
CA LYS A 189 -11.40 -11.27 1.32
C LYS A 189 -10.40 -12.24 0.67
N PRO A 190 -10.79 -12.99 -0.38
CA PRO A 190 -9.93 -14.04 -0.95
C PRO A 190 -8.58 -13.53 -1.47
N GLU A 191 -8.56 -12.44 -2.23
CA GLU A 191 -7.34 -11.91 -2.86
C GLU A 191 -6.28 -11.46 -1.84
N PRO A 192 -6.59 -10.65 -0.80
CA PRO A 192 -5.60 -10.34 0.25
C PRO A 192 -5.10 -11.58 1.02
N ILE A 193 -5.94 -12.60 1.20
CA ILE A 193 -5.53 -13.87 1.83
C ILE A 193 -4.54 -14.61 0.94
N PHE A 194 -4.82 -14.68 -0.37
CA PHE A 194 -3.94 -15.28 -1.37
C PHE A 194 -2.55 -14.63 -1.37
N ILE A 195 -2.52 -13.29 -1.42
CA ILE A 195 -1.26 -12.52 -1.38
C ILE A 195 -0.48 -12.81 -0.09
N ALA A 196 -1.15 -12.85 1.07
CA ALA A 196 -0.47 -13.12 2.34
C ALA A 196 0.13 -14.54 2.39
N LYS A 197 -0.59 -15.56 1.91
CA LYS A 197 -0.07 -16.92 1.78
C LYS A 197 1.14 -16.98 0.84
N TRP A 198 1.07 -16.29 -0.29
CA TRP A 198 2.17 -16.22 -1.26
C TRP A 198 3.42 -15.59 -0.63
N SER A 199 3.26 -14.50 0.13
CA SER A 199 4.37 -13.86 0.84
C SER A 199 5.01 -14.80 1.87
N ILE A 200 4.21 -15.53 2.66
CA ILE A 200 4.71 -16.55 3.61
C ILE A 200 5.53 -17.59 2.86
N ALA A 201 4.99 -18.17 1.78
CA ALA A 201 5.67 -19.20 1.01
C ALA A 201 6.99 -18.69 0.43
N LYS A 202 7.01 -17.47 -0.13
CA LYS A 202 8.24 -16.86 -0.64
C LYS A 202 9.30 -16.69 0.45
N VAL A 203 8.94 -16.21 1.64
CA VAL A 203 9.89 -16.08 2.75
C VAL A 203 10.40 -17.44 3.21
N LEU A 204 9.54 -18.47 3.29
CA LEU A 204 9.97 -19.83 3.61
C LEU A 204 11.03 -20.35 2.63
N ARG A 205 10.89 -20.06 1.34
CA ARG A 205 11.91 -20.39 0.33
C ARG A 205 13.23 -19.69 0.61
N LEU A 206 13.18 -18.38 0.91
CA LEU A 206 14.38 -17.59 1.24
C LEU A 206 15.08 -18.10 2.51
N MET A 207 14.33 -18.69 3.45
CA MET A 207 14.85 -19.35 4.65
C MET A 207 15.34 -20.78 4.42
N HIS A 208 15.39 -21.26 3.16
CA HIS A 208 15.71 -22.65 2.79
C HIS A 208 14.73 -23.71 3.32
N ARG A 209 13.52 -23.30 3.75
CA ARG A 209 12.38 -24.18 4.05
C ARG A 209 11.61 -24.49 2.77
N THR A 210 12.35 -24.95 1.76
CA THR A 210 11.90 -25.01 0.36
C THR A 210 10.74 -25.97 0.14
N GLN A 211 10.71 -27.10 0.86
CA GLN A 211 9.62 -28.07 0.72
C GLN A 211 8.28 -27.50 1.23
N GLU A 212 8.30 -26.79 2.36
CA GLU A 212 7.11 -26.13 2.91
C GLU A 212 6.62 -25.01 2.00
N SER A 213 7.55 -24.23 1.43
CA SER A 213 7.23 -23.22 0.42
C SER A 213 6.55 -23.85 -0.80
N LEU A 214 7.12 -24.92 -1.35
CA LEU A 214 6.59 -25.61 -2.52
C LEU A 214 5.17 -26.13 -2.28
N GLU A 215 4.88 -26.68 -1.11
CA GLU A 215 3.55 -27.16 -0.74
C GLU A 215 2.52 -26.02 -0.75
N ILE A 216 2.83 -24.89 -0.11
CA ILE A 216 1.93 -23.73 -0.09
C ILE A 216 1.75 -23.15 -1.51
N GLN A 217 2.81 -23.07 -2.32
CA GLN A 217 2.71 -22.55 -3.69
C GLN A 217 1.86 -23.46 -4.59
N MET A 218 1.98 -24.78 -4.43
CA MET A 218 1.13 -25.74 -5.16
C MET A 218 -0.34 -25.63 -4.75
N ASP A 219 -0.62 -25.34 -3.48
CA ASP A 219 -1.99 -25.07 -3.00
C ASP A 219 -2.55 -23.80 -3.63
N LEU A 220 -1.75 -22.72 -3.67
CA LEU A 220 -2.12 -21.46 -4.32
C LEU A 220 -2.35 -21.63 -5.83
N LEU A 221 -1.54 -22.43 -6.51
CA LEU A 221 -1.74 -22.74 -7.92
C LEU A 221 -3.12 -23.36 -8.13
N ARG A 222 -3.47 -24.39 -7.35
CA ARG A 222 -4.79 -25.05 -7.42
C ARG A 222 -5.94 -24.08 -7.13
N GLU A 223 -5.79 -23.20 -6.13
CA GLU A 223 -6.78 -22.15 -5.83
C GLU A 223 -6.99 -21.21 -7.02
N SER A 224 -5.89 -20.74 -7.66
CA SER A 224 -5.93 -19.81 -8.78
C SER A 224 -6.53 -20.41 -10.06
N GLU A 225 -6.26 -21.70 -10.32
CA GLU A 225 -6.80 -22.43 -11.48
C GLU A 225 -8.31 -22.69 -11.35
N GLN A 226 -8.79 -22.98 -10.13
CA GLN A 226 -10.23 -23.21 -9.88
C GLN A 226 -11.09 -21.98 -10.18
N ILE A 227 -10.53 -20.79 -10.04
CA ILE A 227 -11.21 -19.52 -10.34
C ILE A 227 -10.84 -18.96 -11.73
N ALA A 228 -10.17 -19.76 -12.56
CA ALA A 228 -9.70 -19.39 -13.89
C ALA A 228 -8.88 -18.08 -13.94
N ASN A 229 -8.12 -17.81 -12.87
CA ASN A 229 -7.26 -16.64 -12.75
C ASN A 229 -5.82 -17.07 -12.43
N PRO A 230 -5.10 -17.65 -13.41
CA PRO A 230 -3.76 -18.17 -13.19
C PRO A 230 -2.78 -17.05 -12.84
N ASP A 231 -1.94 -17.29 -11.83
CA ASP A 231 -0.99 -16.30 -11.32
C ASP A 231 0.46 -16.62 -11.75
N GLY A 232 1.10 -15.66 -12.43
CA GLY A 232 2.47 -15.81 -12.92
C GLY A 232 3.53 -15.83 -11.82
N TYR A 233 3.29 -15.14 -10.70
CA TYR A 233 4.19 -15.08 -9.56
C TYR A 233 4.17 -16.38 -8.75
N VAL A 234 3.02 -17.07 -8.66
CA VAL A 234 2.96 -18.43 -8.09
C VAL A 234 3.79 -19.40 -8.93
N ASN A 235 3.61 -19.38 -10.25
CA ASN A 235 4.37 -20.27 -11.15
C ASN A 235 5.88 -20.03 -11.03
N GLU A 236 6.31 -18.78 -10.98
CA GLU A 236 7.72 -18.44 -10.77
C GLU A 236 8.24 -19.02 -9.45
N GLU A 237 7.53 -18.81 -8.33
CA GLU A 237 7.98 -19.30 -7.03
C GLU A 237 8.01 -20.84 -6.94
N ILE A 238 7.09 -21.55 -7.63
CA ILE A 238 7.16 -23.02 -7.77
C ILE A 238 8.43 -23.41 -8.52
N GLY A 239 8.72 -22.75 -9.65
CA GLY A 239 9.94 -22.95 -10.41
C GLY A 239 11.20 -22.76 -9.55
N GLU A 240 11.26 -21.66 -8.79
CA GLU A 240 12.37 -21.38 -7.87
C GLU A 240 12.53 -22.46 -6.80
N CYS A 241 11.43 -22.92 -6.20
CA CYS A 241 11.47 -24.02 -5.24
C CYS A 241 12.03 -25.31 -5.86
N LEU A 242 11.58 -25.67 -7.06
CA LEU A 242 12.02 -26.87 -7.77
C LEU A 242 13.51 -26.79 -8.17
N LEU A 243 14.01 -25.63 -8.57
CA LEU A 243 15.45 -25.43 -8.81
C LEU A 243 16.29 -25.64 -7.55
N LEU A 244 15.86 -25.08 -6.42
CA LEU A 244 16.54 -25.25 -5.12
C LEU A 244 16.52 -26.72 -4.65
N LEU A 245 15.52 -27.50 -5.07
CA LEU A 245 15.43 -28.95 -4.83
C LEU A 245 16.13 -29.80 -5.90
N HIS A 246 16.85 -29.18 -6.84
CA HIS A 246 17.53 -29.84 -7.96
C HIS A 246 16.61 -30.60 -8.92
N ARG A 247 15.33 -30.20 -9.01
CA ARG A 247 14.28 -30.77 -9.88
C ARG A 247 14.12 -29.93 -11.16
N ASN A 248 15.21 -29.69 -11.86
CA ASN A 248 15.28 -28.72 -12.97
C ASN A 248 14.29 -29.01 -14.11
N MET A 249 14.13 -30.28 -14.48
CA MET A 249 13.18 -30.69 -15.53
C MET A 249 11.73 -30.39 -15.15
N GLU A 250 11.40 -30.48 -13.86
CA GLU A 250 10.07 -30.17 -13.35
C GLU A 250 9.86 -28.66 -13.21
N ALA A 251 10.93 -27.90 -12.94
CA ALA A 251 10.88 -26.44 -12.81
C ALA A 251 10.58 -25.73 -14.14
N GLN A 252 11.14 -26.23 -15.25
CA GLN A 252 11.05 -25.61 -16.57
C GLN A 252 9.62 -25.26 -17.04
N PRO A 253 8.61 -26.16 -16.99
CA PRO A 253 7.25 -25.81 -17.39
C PRO A 253 6.63 -24.69 -16.55
N TYR A 254 6.97 -24.60 -15.25
CA TYR A 254 6.49 -23.51 -14.39
C TYR A 254 7.13 -22.17 -14.77
N PHE A 255 8.43 -22.15 -15.11
CA PHE A 255 9.05 -20.92 -15.63
C PHE A 255 8.48 -20.51 -16.99
N SER A 256 8.16 -21.47 -17.87
CA SER A 256 7.48 -21.17 -19.14
C SER A 256 6.12 -20.52 -18.90
N ARG A 257 5.33 -21.06 -17.95
CA ARG A 257 4.02 -20.49 -17.61
C ARG A 257 4.13 -19.13 -16.91
N ALA A 258 5.11 -18.97 -16.03
CA ALA A 258 5.42 -17.70 -15.39
C ALA A 258 5.78 -16.63 -16.44
N TYR A 259 6.68 -16.94 -17.38
CA TYR A 259 7.05 -16.03 -18.46
C TYR A 259 5.85 -15.62 -19.32
N GLU A 260 5.02 -16.59 -19.73
CA GLU A 260 3.82 -16.33 -20.52
C GLU A 260 2.90 -15.32 -19.82
N LEU A 261 2.57 -15.55 -18.54
CA LEU A 261 1.64 -14.71 -17.78
C LEU A 261 2.25 -13.34 -17.44
N LEU A 262 3.49 -13.32 -16.97
CA LEU A 262 4.16 -12.10 -16.52
C LEU A 262 4.60 -11.19 -17.68
N SER A 263 4.78 -11.74 -18.88
CA SER A 263 5.04 -10.95 -20.10
C SER A 263 3.85 -10.10 -20.57
N LEU A 264 2.67 -10.27 -19.98
CA LEU A 264 1.51 -9.42 -20.24
C LEU A 264 1.53 -8.15 -19.38
N ASP A 265 2.32 -8.10 -18.32
CA ASP A 265 2.46 -6.94 -17.44
C ASP A 265 3.48 -5.95 -18.01
N SER A 266 2.96 -4.87 -18.60
CA SER A 266 3.78 -3.79 -19.19
C SER A 266 4.64 -3.06 -18.15
N TRP A 267 4.21 -3.00 -16.89
CA TRP A 267 5.00 -2.40 -15.82
C TRP A 267 6.18 -3.30 -15.48
N LEU A 268 5.96 -4.61 -15.34
CA LEU A 268 7.02 -5.57 -15.02
C LEU A 268 8.08 -5.61 -16.12
N ILE A 269 7.69 -5.65 -17.40
CA ILE A 269 8.63 -5.62 -18.53
C ILE A 269 9.52 -4.38 -18.49
N LYS A 270 8.92 -3.22 -18.15
CA LYS A 270 9.65 -1.95 -18.15
C LYS A 270 10.60 -1.82 -16.96
N ASN A 271 10.22 -2.32 -15.79
CA ASN A 271 10.96 -2.07 -14.55
C ASN A 271 11.83 -3.25 -14.10
N GLU A 272 11.56 -4.47 -14.55
CA GLU A 272 12.31 -5.68 -14.20
C GLU A 272 12.75 -6.50 -15.45
N PRO A 273 13.44 -5.88 -16.43
CA PRO A 273 13.82 -6.57 -17.67
C PRO A 273 14.73 -7.79 -17.43
N ASP A 274 15.63 -7.71 -16.45
CA ASP A 274 16.55 -8.81 -16.12
C ASP A 274 15.81 -10.03 -15.56
N ARG A 275 14.74 -9.80 -14.78
CA ARG A 275 13.87 -10.88 -14.29
C ARG A 275 13.19 -11.58 -15.45
N MET A 276 12.69 -10.83 -16.43
CA MET A 276 12.04 -11.39 -17.62
C MET A 276 13.02 -12.18 -18.50
N VAL A 277 14.25 -11.71 -18.65
CA VAL A 277 15.32 -12.45 -19.36
C VAL A 277 15.58 -13.77 -18.65
N ARG A 278 15.77 -13.75 -17.32
CA ARG A 278 16.03 -14.97 -16.54
C ARG A 278 14.86 -15.96 -16.60
N LEU A 279 13.61 -15.49 -16.53
CA LEU A 279 12.43 -16.34 -16.69
C LEU A 279 12.42 -17.02 -18.07
N LYS A 280 12.74 -16.27 -19.13
CA LYS A 280 12.80 -16.79 -20.50
C LYS A 280 13.88 -17.87 -20.65
N GLU A 281 15.05 -17.64 -20.07
CA GLU A 281 16.16 -18.60 -20.07
C GLU A 281 15.79 -19.89 -19.32
N LEU A 282 15.22 -19.76 -18.12
CA LEU A 282 14.81 -20.91 -17.30
C LEU A 282 13.62 -21.66 -17.88
N ALA A 283 12.80 -21.01 -18.69
CA ALA A 283 11.74 -21.65 -19.48
C ALA A 283 12.30 -22.47 -20.67
N GLY A 284 13.57 -22.29 -21.04
CA GLY A 284 14.16 -22.88 -22.24
C GLY A 284 13.62 -22.27 -23.54
N LEU A 285 13.15 -21.02 -23.50
CA LEU A 285 12.65 -20.27 -24.65
C LEU A 285 13.80 -19.45 -25.24
N SER A 286 14.57 -20.03 -26.17
CA SER A 286 15.59 -19.28 -26.93
C SER A 286 14.96 -18.47 -28.04
#